data_AF-W2TID2-F1
#
_entry.id   AF-W2TID2-F1
#
_cell.length_a   1.000
_cell.length_b   1.000
_cell.length_c   1.000
_cell.angle_alpha   90.00
_cell.angle_beta   90.00
_cell.angle_gamma   90.00
#
_symmetry.space_group_name_H-M   'P 1'
#
loop_
_entity.id
_entity.type
_entity.pdbx_description
1 polymer ?
#
loop_
_entity_poly.entity_id
_entity_poly.type
_entity_poly.pdbx_seq_one_letter_code
_entity_poly.pdbx_strand_id
1 'polypeptide(L)'
;LCYLFIFIPTFVFFQFWRPLTALIFYPVSPQTGFHWLLMLYFLYNYSKNLESGVFSGRPADYLYMLIFNWLVCTGICMAAGVYFLLEPMVLSVLYVWCQLNKDTVVSFWFGTQFKAMYLPWILCGFNAVLRGGGMNELLGILVGHTYYFLAFDYPLQHGGSSFLRTPQFLYNYLPNEEGGVHGFGAERVNQRRDGAGGGRHVKMQNDAGETVELYVPRKCSSSNRLIGPKDHSSIQLDIVDVDPITGRMVAGKSTRYAICGALRRQGESDDALLRLAQRDGIIPKNL
;
A
#
# COMPACT_ATOMS: atom_id res chain seq x y z
N LEU A 1 37.08 14.86 6.82
CA LEU A 1 37.48 16.05 6.03
C LEU A 1 36.99 16.05 4.57
N CYS A 2 36.53 14.94 3.96
CA CYS A 2 35.96 14.95 2.59
C CYS A 2 34.48 15.37 2.45
N TYR A 3 33.79 15.71 3.55
CA TYR A 3 32.34 16.00 3.57
C TYR A 3 32.00 17.49 3.77
N LEU A 4 32.97 18.39 3.62
CA LEU A 4 32.78 19.84 3.77
C LEU A 4 31.97 20.50 2.62
N PHE A 5 31.47 19.70 1.67
CA PHE A 5 31.09 20.17 0.33
C PHE A 5 29.72 19.64 -0.14
N ILE A 6 28.71 19.55 0.75
CA ILE A 6 27.32 19.36 0.29
C ILE A 6 26.75 20.68 -0.30
N PHE A 7 27.24 21.83 0.18
CA PHE A 7 26.59 23.12 -0.06
C PHE A 7 26.92 23.80 -1.41
N ILE A 8 28.13 23.62 -1.96
CA ILE A 8 28.63 24.44 -3.10
C ILE A 8 28.87 23.69 -4.43
N PRO A 9 29.31 22.41 -4.50
CA PRO A 9 29.72 21.80 -5.78
C PRO A 9 28.63 20.91 -6.41
N THR A 10 27.57 20.56 -5.68
CA THR A 10 26.52 19.64 -6.14
C THR A 10 25.76 20.22 -7.34
N PHE A 11 25.43 21.51 -7.29
CA PHE A 11 24.76 22.23 -8.38
C PHE A 11 25.71 22.63 -9.52
N VAL A 12 27.00 22.83 -9.23
CA VAL A 12 27.98 23.29 -10.24
C VAL A 12 28.48 22.15 -11.13
N PHE A 13 28.49 20.91 -10.64
CA PHE A 13 29.10 19.76 -11.35
C PHE A 13 28.17 18.54 -11.53
N PHE A 14 26.84 18.69 -11.40
CA PHE A 14 25.85 17.59 -11.57
C PHE A 14 26.18 16.31 -10.76
N GLN A 15 26.60 16.47 -9.50
CA GLN A 15 27.10 15.34 -8.69
C GLN A 15 25.99 14.66 -7.86
N PHE A 16 24.99 14.07 -8.51
CA PHE A 16 23.85 13.40 -7.87
C PHE A 16 24.23 12.21 -6.98
N TRP A 17 25.42 11.62 -7.16
CA TRP A 17 25.90 10.53 -6.32
C TRP A 17 26.24 10.97 -4.90
N ARG A 18 26.53 12.27 -4.65
CA ARG A 18 26.96 12.73 -3.32
C ARG A 18 25.85 12.64 -2.26
N PRO A 19 24.63 13.17 -2.46
CA PRO A 19 23.57 13.05 -1.46
C PRO A 19 23.09 11.60 -1.30
N LEU A 20 23.25 10.77 -2.33
CA LEU A 20 22.97 9.33 -2.26
C LEU A 20 24.01 8.61 -1.39
N THR A 21 25.30 8.91 -1.55
CA THR A 21 26.34 8.39 -0.66
C THR A 21 26.19 8.92 0.77
N ALA A 22 25.71 10.15 0.97
CA ALA A 22 25.46 10.74 2.29
C ALA A 22 24.28 10.09 3.05
N LEU A 23 23.38 9.41 2.34
CA LEU A 23 22.30 8.64 2.95
C LEU A 23 22.84 7.36 3.62
N ILE A 24 23.82 6.71 3.00
CA ILE A 24 24.36 5.43 3.47
C ILE A 24 25.59 5.63 4.35
N PHE A 25 26.38 6.68 4.10
CA PHE A 25 27.62 6.95 4.79
C PHE A 25 27.36 7.63 6.14
N TYR A 26 27.55 6.89 7.22
CA TYR A 26 27.51 7.38 8.59
C TYR A 26 28.85 7.08 9.26
N PRO A 27 29.46 8.01 9.99
CA PRO A 27 30.77 7.80 10.61
C PRO A 27 30.63 6.76 11.74
N VAL A 28 31.02 5.52 11.46
CA VAL A 28 30.95 4.43 12.42
C VAL A 28 32.10 4.58 13.43
N SER A 29 31.79 5.11 14.61
CA SER A 29 32.65 5.06 15.78
C SER A 29 32.13 4.02 16.79
N PRO A 30 32.95 3.52 17.73
CA PRO A 30 32.49 2.58 18.77
C PRO A 30 31.29 3.09 19.58
N GLN A 31 31.11 4.41 19.68
CA GLN A 31 30.01 5.04 20.40
C GLN A 31 28.75 5.25 19.54
N THR A 32 28.87 5.23 18.21
CA THR A 32 27.78 5.58 17.28
C THR A 32 27.36 4.43 16.38
N GLY A 33 28.15 3.36 16.29
CA GLY A 33 27.86 2.19 15.45
C GLY A 33 26.60 1.43 15.86
N PHE A 34 26.33 1.30 17.17
CA PHE A 34 25.09 0.69 17.64
C PHE A 34 23.85 1.47 17.18
N HIS A 35 23.88 2.80 17.29
CA HIS A 35 22.80 3.66 16.84
C HIS A 35 22.60 3.57 15.32
N TRP A 36 23.68 3.51 14.55
CA TRP A 36 23.61 3.32 13.10
C TRP A 36 22.92 2.01 12.72
N LEU A 37 23.28 0.89 13.38
CA LEU A 37 22.61 -0.41 13.18
C LEU A 37 21.13 -0.35 13.56
N LEU A 38 20.80 0.34 14.66
CA LEU A 38 19.41 0.54 15.08
C LEU A 38 18.62 1.34 14.03
N MET A 39 19.22 2.40 13.47
CA MET A 39 18.59 3.19 12.41
C MET A 39 18.37 2.36 11.13
N LEU A 40 19.32 1.51 10.75
CA LEU A 40 19.14 0.57 9.64
C LEU A 40 18.05 -0.47 9.92
N TYR A 41 17.99 -0.99 11.14
CA TYR A 41 16.94 -1.92 11.56
C TYR A 41 15.55 -1.27 11.45
N PHE A 42 15.40 -0.04 11.97
CA PHE A 42 14.14 0.69 11.85
C PHE A 42 13.79 0.98 10.40
N LEU A 43 14.76 1.43 9.60
CA LEU A 43 14.55 1.65 8.17
C LEU A 43 14.03 0.38 7.51
N TYR A 44 14.71 -0.75 7.67
CA TYR A 44 14.31 -2.03 7.08
C TYR A 44 12.93 -2.48 7.53
N ASN A 45 12.67 -2.47 8.85
CA ASN A 45 11.41 -2.97 9.41
C ASN A 45 10.21 -2.12 8.94
N TYR A 46 10.30 -0.79 9.08
CA TYR A 46 9.20 0.10 8.68
C TYR A 46 9.07 0.24 7.16
N SER A 47 10.18 0.23 6.40
CA SER A 47 10.19 0.11 4.94
C SER A 47 9.40 -1.12 4.49
N LYS A 48 9.75 -2.28 5.02
CA LYS A 48 9.11 -3.55 4.69
C LYS A 48 7.62 -3.54 5.07
N ASN A 49 7.27 -2.98 6.22
CA ASN A 49 5.86 -2.87 6.63
C ASN A 49 5.07 -1.90 5.74
N LEU A 50 5.68 -0.82 5.25
CA LEU A 50 5.07 0.09 4.28
C LEU A 50 4.85 -0.58 2.92
N GLU A 51 5.88 -1.24 2.40
CA GLU A 51 5.84 -1.93 1.10
C GLU A 51 4.84 -3.08 1.10
N SER A 52 4.86 -3.93 2.13
CA SER A 52 3.98 -5.09 2.21
C SER A 52 2.57 -4.78 2.72
N GLY A 53 2.40 -3.68 3.46
CA GLY A 53 1.12 -3.25 4.04
C GLY A 53 0.38 -2.27 3.14
N VAL A 54 0.85 -1.03 3.09
CA VAL A 54 0.15 0.10 2.43
C VAL A 54 0.35 0.05 0.92
N PHE A 55 1.57 -0.21 0.46
CA PHE A 55 1.94 -0.21 -0.96
C PHE A 55 1.98 -1.61 -1.57
N SER A 56 1.25 -2.55 -0.98
CA SER A 56 1.21 -3.95 -1.43
C SER A 56 0.77 -4.05 -2.89
N GLY A 57 1.60 -4.64 -3.74
CA GLY A 57 1.35 -4.77 -5.18
C GLY A 57 1.56 -3.49 -6.00
N ARG A 58 2.04 -2.39 -5.38
CA ARG A 58 2.36 -1.12 -6.04
C ARG A 58 3.77 -0.65 -5.69
N PRO A 59 4.82 -1.41 -6.08
CA PRO A 59 6.20 -1.08 -5.73
C PRO A 59 6.66 0.27 -6.30
N ALA A 60 6.10 0.70 -7.44
CA ALA A 60 6.36 2.03 -8.01
C ALA A 60 5.93 3.17 -7.08
N ASP A 61 4.76 3.07 -6.45
CA ASP A 61 4.26 4.10 -5.53
C ASP A 61 5.13 4.18 -4.26
N TYR A 62 5.59 3.02 -3.78
CA TYR A 62 6.52 2.94 -2.66
C TYR A 62 7.87 3.59 -2.98
N LEU A 63 8.45 3.25 -4.15
CA LEU A 63 9.71 3.83 -4.59
C LEU A 63 9.59 5.35 -4.78
N TYR A 64 8.46 5.82 -5.30
CA TYR A 64 8.19 7.24 -5.45
C TYR A 64 8.16 7.97 -4.11
N MET A 65 7.52 7.39 -3.09
CA MET A 65 7.57 7.92 -1.72
C MET A 65 9.01 8.04 -1.21
N LEU A 66 9.83 7.01 -1.41
CA LEU A 66 11.24 7.04 -0.99
C LEU A 66 12.03 8.14 -1.69
N ILE A 67 11.87 8.27 -3.02
CA ILE A 67 12.53 9.31 -3.81
C ILE A 67 12.05 10.70 -3.38
N PHE A 68 10.75 10.88 -3.18
CA PHE A 68 10.19 12.15 -2.73
C PHE A 68 10.74 12.55 -1.36
N ASN A 69 10.69 11.64 -0.39
CA ASN A 69 11.24 11.87 0.95
C ASN A 69 12.74 12.18 0.88
N TRP A 70 13.50 11.47 0.04
CA TRP A 70 14.92 11.74 -0.17
C TRP A 70 15.19 13.12 -0.79
N LEU A 71 14.43 13.53 -1.80
CA LEU A 71 14.57 14.86 -2.43
C LEU A 71 14.24 15.99 -1.45
N VAL A 72 13.12 15.88 -0.73
CA VAL A 72 12.68 16.89 0.24
C VAL A 72 13.66 16.95 1.42
N CYS A 73 14.09 15.79 1.94
CA CYS A 73 15.11 15.70 2.97
C CYS A 73 16.42 16.36 2.52
N THR A 74 16.89 16.07 1.30
CA THR A 74 18.11 16.67 0.75
C THR A 74 17.98 18.19 0.63
N GLY A 75 16.85 18.70 0.15
CA GLY A 75 16.60 20.14 0.04
C GLY A 75 16.57 20.85 1.41
N ILE A 76 15.88 20.26 2.39
CA ILE A 76 15.78 20.82 3.75
C ILE A 76 17.12 20.73 4.49
N CYS A 77 17.81 19.60 4.43
CA CYS A 77 19.14 19.46 5.05
C CYS A 77 20.17 20.38 4.40
N MET A 78 20.08 20.61 3.08
CA MET A 78 20.88 21.60 2.38
C MET A 78 20.58 23.01 2.91
N ALA A 79 19.32 23.39 3.11
CA ALA A 79 18.99 24.70 3.68
C ALA A 79 19.41 24.86 5.14
N ALA A 80 19.31 23.79 5.95
CA ALA A 80 19.61 23.78 7.37
C ALA A 80 21.10 23.57 7.70
N GLY A 81 21.95 23.31 6.69
CA GLY A 81 23.38 23.02 6.88
C GLY A 81 23.64 21.70 7.63
N VAL A 82 22.70 20.75 7.57
CA VAL A 82 22.78 19.46 8.27
C VAL A 82 23.57 18.44 7.43
N TYR A 83 24.52 17.77 8.08
CA TYR A 83 25.52 16.94 7.41
C TYR A 83 25.13 15.48 7.24
N PHE A 84 24.27 14.94 8.12
CA PHE A 84 23.90 13.52 8.13
C PHE A 84 22.45 13.33 7.70
N LEU A 85 22.24 12.69 6.55
CA LEU A 85 20.91 12.47 5.96
C LEU A 85 20.21 11.19 6.44
N LEU A 86 20.96 10.24 7.01
CA LEU A 86 20.39 8.96 7.44
C LEU A 86 19.30 9.16 8.51
N GLU A 87 19.61 9.88 9.59
CA GLU A 87 18.68 10.12 10.70
C GLU A 87 17.34 10.75 10.24
N PRO A 88 17.32 11.89 9.51
CA PRO A 88 16.06 12.48 9.04
C PRO A 88 15.33 11.60 8.01
N MET A 89 16.05 10.86 7.16
CA MET A 89 15.44 9.97 6.17
C MET A 89 14.74 8.78 6.84
N VAL A 90 15.42 8.06 7.74
CA VAL A 90 14.82 6.92 8.47
C VAL A 90 13.59 7.38 9.23
N LEU A 91 13.69 8.53 9.91
CA LEU A 91 12.59 9.05 10.70
C LEU A 91 11.42 9.52 9.82
N SER A 92 11.67 10.04 8.61
CA SER A 92 10.60 10.37 7.67
C SER A 92 9.79 9.15 7.24
N VAL A 93 10.45 8.03 6.92
CA VAL A 93 9.79 6.77 6.51
C VAL A 93 9.02 6.18 7.69
N LEU A 94 9.65 6.13 8.86
CA LEU A 94 9.02 5.71 10.11
C LEU A 94 7.78 6.57 10.42
N TYR A 95 7.88 7.90 10.28
CA TYR A 95 6.77 8.82 10.52
C TYR A 95 5.57 8.53 9.61
N VAL A 96 5.82 8.33 8.31
CA VAL A 96 4.76 7.99 7.35
C VAL A 96 4.05 6.69 7.76
N TRP A 97 4.81 5.66 8.16
CA TRP A 97 4.22 4.42 8.67
C TRP A 97 3.38 4.64 9.93
N CYS A 98 3.89 5.41 10.90
CA CYS A 98 3.20 5.73 12.15
C CYS A 98 1.87 6.45 11.91
N GLN A 99 1.82 7.37 10.95
CA GLN A 99 0.60 8.11 10.64
C GLN A 99 -0.42 7.34 9.81
N LEU A 100 0.01 6.30 9.10
CA LEU A 100 -0.90 5.39 8.43
C LEU A 100 -1.45 4.32 9.39
N ASN A 101 -0.73 4.04 10.48
CA ASN A 101 -1.06 2.99 11.45
C ASN A 101 -1.24 3.56 12.87
N LYS A 102 -1.95 4.68 13.02
CA LYS A 102 -2.03 5.47 14.29
C LYS A 102 -2.45 4.65 15.52
N ASP A 103 -3.35 3.68 15.34
CA ASP A 103 -3.89 2.86 16.42
C ASP A 103 -3.13 1.56 16.67
N THR A 104 -2.13 1.22 15.83
CA THR A 104 -1.30 0.05 16.05
C THR A 104 -0.40 0.27 17.26
N VAL A 105 -0.41 -0.68 18.19
CA VAL A 105 0.45 -0.67 19.37
C VAL A 105 1.81 -1.22 18.97
N VAL A 106 2.85 -0.40 19.12
CA VAL A 106 4.24 -0.79 18.89
C VAL A 106 4.94 -1.03 20.21
N SER A 107 5.70 -2.12 20.27
CA SER A 107 6.60 -2.39 21.40
C SER A 107 7.91 -1.66 21.16
N PHE A 108 8.29 -0.82 22.12
CA PHE A 108 9.57 -0.15 22.17
C PHE A 108 10.49 -0.81 23.19
N TRP A 109 11.71 -0.30 23.29
CA TRP A 109 12.74 -0.82 24.16
C TRP A 109 12.23 -1.06 25.59
N PHE A 110 12.72 -2.15 26.20
CA PHE A 110 12.32 -2.62 27.54
C PHE A 110 10.86 -3.08 27.68
N GLY A 111 10.20 -3.45 26.57
CA GLY A 111 8.84 -3.99 26.59
C GLY A 111 7.76 -2.92 26.85
N THR A 112 8.13 -1.64 26.80
CA THR A 112 7.18 -0.53 26.87
C THR A 112 6.33 -0.52 25.59
N GLN A 113 5.01 -0.37 25.73
CA GLN A 113 4.08 -0.40 24.61
C GLN A 113 3.35 0.93 24.50
N PHE A 114 3.24 1.45 23.29
CA PHE A 114 2.48 2.68 23.03
C PHE A 114 1.93 2.69 21.61
N LYS A 115 1.01 3.62 21.34
CA LYS A 115 0.44 3.80 20.01
C LYS A 115 1.48 4.32 19.02
N ALA A 116 1.50 3.79 17.80
CA ALA A 116 2.48 4.13 16.76
C ALA A 116 2.61 5.64 16.50
N MET A 117 1.51 6.40 16.66
CA MET A 117 1.51 7.86 16.53
C MET A 117 2.57 8.56 17.39
N TYR A 118 2.90 8.03 18.56
CA TYR A 118 3.87 8.64 19.48
C TYR A 118 5.32 8.23 19.22
N LEU A 119 5.54 7.18 18.42
CA LEU A 119 6.88 6.63 18.18
C LEU A 119 7.88 7.67 17.67
N PRO A 120 7.59 8.51 16.65
CA PRO A 120 8.58 9.47 16.14
C PRO A 120 9.00 10.49 17.21
N TRP A 121 8.05 10.91 18.04
CA TRP A 121 8.28 11.88 19.13
C TRP A 121 9.07 11.28 20.27
N ILE A 122 8.80 10.02 20.62
CA ILE A 122 9.54 9.29 21.66
C ILE A 122 10.99 9.07 21.21
N LEU A 123 11.22 8.71 19.93
CA LEU A 123 12.58 8.60 19.38
C LEU A 123 13.32 9.94 19.43
N CYS A 124 12.65 11.03 19.03
CA CYS A 124 13.22 12.38 19.10
C CYS A 124 13.60 12.75 20.54
N GLY A 125 12.72 12.52 21.52
CA GLY A 125 12.98 12.81 22.93
C GLY A 125 14.10 11.96 23.51
N PHE A 126 14.13 10.66 23.18
CA PHE A 126 15.16 9.74 23.66
C PHE A 126 16.54 10.07 23.09
N ASN A 127 16.64 10.36 21.79
CA ASN A 127 17.91 10.80 21.18
C ASN A 127 18.36 12.15 21.74
N ALA A 128 17.44 13.09 21.97
CA ALA A 128 17.76 14.37 22.59
C ALA A 128 18.38 14.19 23.99
N VAL A 129 17.85 13.27 24.81
CA VAL A 129 18.37 12.98 26.16
C VAL A 129 19.71 12.25 26.13
N LEU A 130 19.87 11.24 25.27
CA LEU A 130 21.10 10.43 25.23
C LEU A 130 22.28 11.12 24.55
N ARG A 131 22.03 11.90 23.50
CA ARG A 131 23.07 12.48 22.63
C ARG A 131 23.14 14.01 22.71
N GLY A 132 22.26 14.65 23.47
CA GLY A 132 22.25 16.10 23.66
C GLY A 132 21.78 16.89 22.43
N GLY A 133 21.09 16.27 21.48
CA GLY A 133 20.60 16.92 20.27
C GLY A 133 19.48 16.13 19.60
N GLY A 134 18.47 16.85 19.07
CA GLY A 134 17.26 16.29 18.43
C GLY A 134 16.84 17.00 17.14
N MET A 135 17.71 17.86 16.58
CA MET A 135 17.36 18.70 15.43
C MET A 135 17.16 17.87 14.15
N ASN A 136 18.00 16.86 13.93
CA ASN A 136 17.91 15.99 12.76
C ASN A 136 16.59 15.19 12.77
N GLU A 137 16.13 14.81 13.95
CA GLU A 137 14.87 14.11 14.16
C GLU A 137 13.68 15.02 13.89
N LEU A 138 13.69 16.26 14.38
CA LEU A 138 12.62 17.22 14.06
C LEU A 138 12.52 17.48 12.56
N LEU A 139 13.66 17.60 11.86
CA LEU A 139 13.68 17.73 10.41
C LEU A 139 13.11 16.48 9.72
N GLY A 140 13.44 15.28 10.20
CA GLY A 140 12.86 14.03 9.68
C GLY A 140 11.34 13.95 9.85
N ILE A 141 10.83 14.39 11.00
CA ILE A 141 9.37 14.48 11.25
C ILE A 141 8.73 15.47 10.28
N LEU A 142 9.35 16.64 10.06
CA LEU A 142 8.85 17.64 9.10
C LEU A 142 8.80 17.10 7.67
N VAL A 143 9.85 16.39 7.23
CA VAL A 143 9.90 15.75 5.90
C VAL A 143 8.80 14.71 5.76
N GLY A 144 8.67 13.80 6.73
CA GLY A 144 7.63 12.76 6.73
C GLY A 144 6.22 13.36 6.76
N HIS A 145 6.02 14.43 7.52
CA HIS A 145 4.75 15.16 7.57
C HIS A 145 4.43 15.82 6.23
N THR A 146 5.42 16.39 5.55
CA THR A 146 5.25 17.01 4.23
C THR A 146 4.74 15.99 3.22
N TYR A 147 5.33 14.78 3.17
CA TYR A 147 4.82 13.72 2.31
C TYR A 147 3.41 13.27 2.73
N TYR A 148 3.21 12.98 4.01
CA TYR A 148 1.92 12.51 4.51
C TYR A 148 0.78 13.50 4.19
N PHE A 149 1.02 14.79 4.42
CA PHE A 149 0.09 15.86 4.12
C PHE A 149 -0.27 15.91 2.64
N LEU A 150 0.74 15.97 1.75
CA LEU A 150 0.51 16.08 0.30
C LEU A 150 -0.09 14.82 -0.32
N ALA A 151 0.26 13.64 0.19
CA ALA A 151 -0.15 12.36 -0.37
C ALA A 151 -1.52 11.90 0.14
N PHE A 152 -1.87 12.16 1.42
CA PHE A 152 -3.07 11.60 2.05
C PHE A 152 -4.05 12.66 2.53
N ASP A 153 -3.59 13.70 3.24
CA ASP A 153 -4.48 14.66 3.90
C ASP A 153 -5.06 15.70 2.93
N TYR A 154 -4.20 16.25 2.07
CA TYR A 154 -4.57 17.22 1.04
C TYR A 154 -5.66 16.72 0.08
N PRO A 155 -5.56 15.53 -0.54
CA PRO A 155 -6.63 15.02 -1.41
C PRO A 155 -7.92 14.70 -0.64
N LEU A 156 -7.85 14.33 0.64
CA LEU A 156 -9.04 14.05 1.46
C LEU A 156 -9.85 15.31 1.75
N GLN A 157 -9.18 16.44 2.00
CA GLN A 157 -9.84 17.71 2.36
C GLN A 157 -10.35 18.50 1.14
N HIS A 158 -9.63 18.45 0.01
CA HIS A 158 -9.93 19.28 -1.17
C HIS A 158 -10.63 18.53 -2.31
N GLY A 159 -10.95 17.23 -2.16
CA GLY A 159 -11.73 16.46 -3.13
C GLY A 159 -11.09 16.33 -4.53
N GLY A 160 -9.78 16.59 -4.64
CA GLY A 160 -9.06 16.64 -5.90
C GLY A 160 -8.30 15.35 -6.23
N SER A 161 -7.78 15.27 -7.47
CA SER A 161 -6.80 14.23 -7.87
C SER A 161 -5.58 14.28 -6.96
N SER A 162 -5.00 13.11 -6.62
CA SER A 162 -3.78 13.02 -5.81
C SER A 162 -2.69 13.94 -6.35
N PHE A 163 -2.29 14.94 -5.55
CA PHE A 163 -1.30 15.95 -5.95
C PHE A 163 0.05 15.30 -6.29
N LEU A 164 0.40 14.25 -5.54
CA LEU A 164 1.55 13.40 -5.78
C LEU A 164 1.13 12.22 -6.66
N ARG A 165 1.23 12.39 -7.98
CA ARG A 165 1.04 11.30 -8.96
C ARG A 165 2.39 10.68 -9.30
N THR A 166 2.51 9.37 -9.05
CA THR A 166 3.68 8.59 -9.45
C THR A 166 3.94 8.73 -10.96
N PRO A 167 5.16 9.10 -11.38
CA PRO A 167 5.45 9.33 -12.79
C PRO A 167 5.43 8.01 -13.57
N GLN A 168 5.00 8.06 -14.84
CA GLN A 168 4.78 6.87 -15.66
C GLN A 168 6.05 6.02 -15.86
N PHE A 169 7.23 6.63 -15.90
CA PHE A 169 8.47 5.88 -16.06
C PHE A 169 8.75 4.92 -14.88
N LEU A 170 8.28 5.23 -13.67
CA LEU A 170 8.41 4.34 -12.51
C LEU A 170 7.58 3.07 -12.71
N TYR A 171 6.35 3.20 -13.25
CA TYR A 171 5.53 2.04 -13.58
C TYR A 171 6.11 1.22 -14.74
N ASN A 172 6.83 1.85 -15.66
CA ASN A 172 7.50 1.12 -16.74
C ASN A 172 8.66 0.26 -16.22
N TYR A 173 9.37 0.72 -15.17
CA TYR A 173 10.47 -0.03 -14.56
C TYR A 173 10.00 -1.04 -13.52
N LEU A 174 9.05 -0.63 -12.69
CA LEU A 174 8.41 -1.45 -11.65
C LEU A 174 6.91 -1.50 -11.96
N PRO A 175 6.48 -2.38 -12.89
CA PRO A 175 5.06 -2.56 -13.14
C PRO A 175 4.37 -2.96 -11.84
N ASN A 176 3.15 -2.46 -11.66
CA ASN A 176 2.34 -2.92 -10.54
C ASN A 176 2.18 -4.43 -10.67
N GLU A 177 2.42 -5.15 -9.58
CA GLU A 177 2.18 -6.58 -9.57
C GLU A 177 0.66 -6.81 -9.60
N GLU A 178 0.09 -6.83 -10.81
CA GLU A 178 -1.22 -7.39 -11.07
C GLU A 178 -1.13 -8.90 -10.91
N GLY A 179 -1.09 -9.37 -9.66
CA GLY A 179 -1.54 -10.70 -9.28
C GLY A 179 -1.13 -11.88 -10.16
N GLY A 180 0.09 -11.89 -10.72
CA GLY A 180 0.61 -13.01 -11.50
C GLY A 180 0.94 -14.19 -10.59
N VAL A 181 0.13 -15.24 -10.68
CA VAL A 181 0.38 -16.52 -9.99
C VAL A 181 1.05 -17.45 -11.00
N HIS A 182 2.37 -17.63 -10.91
CA HIS A 182 3.01 -18.82 -11.45
C HIS A 182 2.70 -19.99 -10.52
N GLY A 183 1.55 -20.63 -10.73
CA GLY A 183 1.16 -21.86 -10.05
C GLY A 183 1.63 -23.07 -10.85
N PHE A 184 2.74 -23.67 -10.42
CA PHE A 184 3.13 -25.02 -10.84
C PHE A 184 2.05 -26.01 -10.37
N GLY A 185 1.49 -26.77 -11.32
CA GLY A 185 0.83 -28.06 -11.05
C GLY A 185 -0.38 -28.03 -10.12
N ALA A 186 -1.54 -27.65 -10.64
CA ALA A 186 -2.81 -28.14 -10.10
C ALA A 186 -3.82 -28.31 -11.23
N GLU A 187 -3.94 -29.54 -11.69
CA GLU A 187 -4.96 -29.98 -12.64
C GLU A 187 -6.34 -29.72 -12.04
N ARG A 188 -7.16 -28.91 -12.72
CA ARG A 188 -8.58 -28.76 -12.35
C ARG A 188 -9.47 -29.04 -13.55
N VAL A 189 -10.02 -30.25 -13.47
CA VAL A 189 -11.38 -30.66 -13.85
C VAL A 189 -12.23 -29.52 -14.41
N ASN A 190 -12.44 -29.64 -15.71
CA ASN A 190 -13.36 -28.87 -16.52
C ASN A 190 -14.81 -29.04 -15.99
N GLN A 191 -15.27 -28.16 -15.10
CA GLN A 191 -16.68 -28.09 -14.75
C GLN A 191 -17.34 -26.93 -15.48
N ARG A 192 -17.83 -27.24 -16.68
CA ARG A 192 -18.82 -26.44 -17.40
C ARG A 192 -20.04 -26.23 -16.50
N ARG A 193 -20.45 -24.98 -16.33
CA ARG A 193 -21.87 -24.63 -16.21
C ARG A 193 -22.10 -23.15 -16.52
N ASP A 194 -22.58 -22.92 -17.72
CA ASP A 194 -23.29 -21.71 -18.11
C ASP A 194 -24.57 -21.62 -17.26
N GLY A 195 -24.54 -20.77 -16.23
CA GLY A 195 -25.70 -20.36 -15.45
C GLY A 195 -26.08 -18.95 -15.86
N ALA A 196 -27.25 -18.81 -16.48
CA ALA A 196 -27.83 -17.56 -16.95
C ALA A 196 -27.91 -16.51 -15.82
N GLY A 197 -27.28 -15.35 -16.03
CA GLY A 197 -27.32 -14.25 -15.07
C GLY A 197 -26.35 -13.11 -15.36
N GLY A 198 -26.66 -12.29 -16.39
CA GLY A 198 -26.34 -10.87 -16.42
C GLY A 198 -24.87 -10.44 -16.50
N GLY A 199 -24.29 -10.50 -17.70
CA GLY A 199 -23.06 -9.81 -18.06
C GLY A 199 -22.38 -10.48 -19.24
N ARG A 200 -22.56 -9.93 -20.45
CA ARG A 200 -21.92 -10.45 -21.66
C ARG A 200 -20.41 -10.31 -21.50
N HIS A 201 -19.74 -11.39 -21.12
CA HIS A 201 -18.29 -11.41 -20.99
C HIS A 201 -17.70 -11.44 -22.39
N VAL A 202 -17.19 -10.29 -22.85
CA VAL A 202 -16.43 -10.20 -24.08
C VAL A 202 -15.09 -10.88 -23.82
N LYS A 203 -14.87 -12.02 -24.47
CA LYS A 203 -13.60 -12.75 -24.43
C LYS A 203 -12.64 -12.07 -25.41
N MET A 204 -11.37 -11.92 -25.07
CA MET A 204 -10.36 -11.48 -26.03
C MET A 204 -10.20 -12.56 -27.12
N GLN A 205 -10.48 -12.16 -28.36
CA GLN A 205 -10.39 -13.02 -29.55
C GLN A 205 -9.32 -12.47 -30.49
N ASN A 206 -8.61 -13.35 -31.19
CA ASN A 206 -7.77 -12.95 -32.33
C ASN A 206 -8.64 -12.66 -33.56
N ASP A 207 -8.04 -12.19 -34.65
CA ASP A 207 -8.75 -11.89 -35.91
C ASP A 207 -9.39 -13.14 -36.54
N ALA A 208 -8.99 -14.35 -36.13
CA ALA A 208 -9.58 -15.63 -36.52
C ALA A 208 -10.76 -16.07 -35.61
N GLY A 209 -11.11 -15.29 -34.58
CA GLY A 209 -12.20 -15.57 -33.65
C GLY A 209 -11.86 -16.57 -32.53
N GLU A 210 -10.61 -17.00 -32.44
CA GLU A 210 -10.13 -17.90 -31.38
C GLU A 210 -9.86 -17.12 -30.09
N THR A 211 -10.24 -17.70 -28.94
CA THR A 211 -10.03 -17.06 -27.64
C THR A 211 -8.57 -17.18 -27.22
N VAL A 212 -7.90 -16.05 -27.00
CA VAL A 212 -6.46 -16.00 -26.63
C VAL A 212 -6.23 -16.00 -25.12
N GLU A 213 -7.29 -15.98 -24.32
CA GLU A 213 -7.21 -15.95 -22.85
C GLU A 213 -7.00 -17.35 -22.26
N LEU A 214 -6.11 -17.45 -21.26
CA LEU A 214 -5.91 -18.68 -20.48
C LEU A 214 -7.15 -19.05 -19.65
N TYR A 215 -7.80 -18.04 -19.05
CA TYR A 215 -9.06 -18.21 -18.33
C TYR A 215 -9.83 -16.89 -18.33
N VAL A 216 -11.15 -17.01 -18.23
CA VAL A 216 -12.05 -15.86 -18.13
C VAL A 216 -12.30 -15.57 -16.65
N PRO A 217 -11.77 -14.48 -16.06
CA PRO A 217 -11.98 -14.16 -14.66
C PRO A 217 -13.44 -13.87 -14.31
N ARG A 218 -13.83 -14.20 -13.08
CA ARG A 218 -15.15 -13.84 -12.53
C ARG A 218 -15.22 -12.34 -12.29
N LYS A 219 -16.38 -11.74 -12.50
CA LYS A 219 -16.67 -10.35 -12.13
C LYS A 219 -17.50 -10.32 -10.86
N CYS A 220 -17.25 -9.30 -10.03
CA CYS A 220 -18.11 -8.98 -8.90
C CYS A 220 -19.50 -8.62 -9.41
N SER A 221 -20.54 -9.26 -8.88
CA SER A 221 -21.93 -9.06 -9.29
C SER A 221 -22.45 -7.65 -9.00
N SER A 222 -21.88 -6.97 -8.00
CA SER A 222 -22.28 -5.60 -7.62
C SER A 222 -21.43 -4.54 -8.33
N SER A 223 -20.10 -4.62 -8.20
CA SER A 223 -19.21 -3.56 -8.69
C SER A 223 -18.67 -3.77 -10.11
N ASN A 224 -18.99 -4.88 -10.77
CA ASN A 224 -18.43 -5.30 -12.07
C ASN A 224 -16.89 -5.39 -12.12
N ARG A 225 -16.22 -5.25 -10.97
CA ARG A 225 -14.77 -5.39 -10.83
C ARG A 225 -14.35 -6.83 -11.05
N LEU A 226 -13.25 -7.04 -11.76
CA LEU A 226 -12.65 -8.37 -11.93
C LEU A 226 -12.15 -8.92 -10.59
N ILE A 227 -12.46 -10.18 -10.30
CA ILE A 227 -11.97 -10.89 -9.12
C ILE A 227 -10.66 -11.57 -9.49
N GLY A 228 -9.56 -11.05 -8.93
CA GLY A 228 -8.22 -11.58 -9.15
C GLY A 228 -7.97 -12.90 -8.40
N PRO A 229 -7.02 -13.73 -8.87
CA PRO A 229 -6.64 -14.97 -8.18
C PRO A 229 -6.13 -14.79 -6.75
N LYS A 230 -5.46 -13.66 -6.47
CA LYS A 230 -4.94 -13.30 -5.13
C LYS A 230 -6.00 -12.68 -4.20
N ASP A 231 -7.23 -12.48 -4.65
CA ASP A 231 -8.31 -11.94 -3.81
C ASP A 231 -8.88 -13.03 -2.90
N HIS A 232 -8.14 -13.34 -1.82
CA HIS A 232 -8.55 -14.30 -0.78
C HIS A 232 -9.77 -13.83 0.02
N SER A 233 -10.06 -12.54 -0.04
CA SER A 233 -11.26 -11.94 0.55
C SER A 233 -12.47 -12.03 -0.37
N SER A 234 -12.35 -12.46 -1.62
CA SER A 234 -13.51 -12.68 -2.47
C SER A 234 -14.31 -13.92 -2.03
N ILE A 235 -15.64 -13.83 -2.14
CA ILE A 235 -16.53 -14.96 -1.84
C ILE A 235 -17.52 -15.16 -2.98
N GLN A 236 -18.06 -16.37 -3.01
CA GLN A 236 -19.16 -16.72 -3.87
C GLN A 236 -20.26 -17.31 -2.99
N LEU A 237 -21.43 -16.70 -3.06
CA LEU A 237 -22.61 -17.08 -2.30
C LEU A 237 -23.63 -17.65 -3.28
N ASP A 238 -24.04 -18.90 -3.05
CA ASP A 238 -25.09 -19.55 -3.82
C ASP A 238 -26.36 -19.55 -2.96
N ILE A 239 -27.36 -18.76 -3.36
CA ILE A 239 -28.68 -18.74 -2.74
C ILE A 239 -29.56 -19.74 -3.46
N VAL A 240 -30.11 -20.71 -2.74
CA VAL A 240 -30.95 -21.76 -3.31
C VAL A 240 -32.40 -21.31 -3.35
N ASP A 241 -33.08 -21.59 -4.46
CA ASP A 241 -34.50 -21.31 -4.60
C ASP A 241 -35.33 -22.32 -3.80
N VAL A 242 -36.42 -21.84 -3.22
CA VAL A 242 -37.33 -22.63 -2.39
C VAL A 242 -38.65 -22.83 -3.13
N ASP A 243 -39.23 -24.03 -3.02
CA ASP A 243 -40.55 -24.32 -3.56
C ASP A 243 -41.62 -23.59 -2.74
N PRO A 244 -42.49 -22.77 -3.37
CA PRO A 244 -43.48 -21.96 -2.68
C PRO A 244 -44.48 -22.76 -1.83
N ILE A 245 -44.72 -24.04 -2.14
CA ILE A 245 -45.73 -24.84 -1.43
C ILE A 245 -45.12 -25.63 -0.27
N THR A 246 -43.98 -26.27 -0.51
CA THR A 246 -43.38 -27.20 0.46
C THR A 246 -42.34 -26.53 1.36
N GLY A 247 -41.86 -25.34 1.01
CA GLY A 247 -40.78 -24.66 1.73
C GLY A 247 -39.45 -25.38 1.66
N ARG A 248 -39.33 -26.40 0.78
CA ARG A 248 -38.10 -27.18 0.60
C ARG A 248 -37.25 -26.60 -0.52
N MET A 249 -35.94 -26.81 -0.41
CA MET A 249 -34.99 -26.42 -1.45
C MET A 249 -35.30 -27.11 -2.78
N VAL A 250 -35.29 -26.35 -3.88
CA VAL A 250 -35.42 -26.88 -5.23
C VAL A 250 -34.03 -27.32 -5.71
N ALA A 251 -33.86 -28.62 -5.93
CA ALA A 251 -32.58 -29.16 -6.34
C ALA A 251 -32.15 -28.60 -7.72
N GLY A 252 -30.96 -28.00 -7.77
CA GLY A 252 -30.34 -27.52 -9.01
C GLY A 252 -30.72 -26.10 -9.45
N LYS A 253 -31.61 -25.42 -8.71
CA LYS A 253 -31.96 -24.02 -8.96
C LYS A 253 -31.36 -23.13 -7.88
N SER A 254 -30.23 -22.49 -8.18
CA SER A 254 -29.56 -21.55 -7.28
C SER A 254 -29.08 -20.31 -8.02
N THR A 255 -29.21 -19.16 -7.36
CA THR A 255 -28.71 -17.86 -7.82
C THR A 255 -27.37 -17.59 -7.15
N ARG A 256 -26.36 -17.31 -7.98
CA ARG A 256 -24.97 -17.19 -7.53
C ARG A 256 -24.51 -15.74 -7.57
N TYR A 257 -24.05 -15.23 -6.43
CA TYR A 257 -23.46 -13.91 -6.30
C TYR A 257 -21.97 -14.00 -6.00
N ALA A 258 -21.17 -13.32 -6.82
CA ALA A 258 -19.73 -13.19 -6.59
C ALA A 258 -19.45 -11.80 -6.02
N ILE A 259 -18.84 -11.73 -4.83
CA ILE A 259 -18.49 -10.48 -4.17
C ILE A 259 -16.97 -10.37 -4.05
N CYS A 260 -16.42 -9.25 -4.52
CA CYS A 260 -14.98 -8.99 -4.42
C CYS A 260 -14.58 -8.59 -2.99
N GLY A 261 -13.31 -8.82 -2.64
CA GLY A 261 -12.77 -8.51 -1.33
C GLY A 261 -12.76 -7.03 -0.99
N ALA A 262 -12.59 -6.17 -2.00
CA ALA A 262 -12.61 -4.71 -1.81
C ALA A 262 -13.95 -4.22 -1.23
N LEU A 263 -15.08 -4.74 -1.75
CA LEU A 263 -16.42 -4.37 -1.28
C LEU A 263 -16.66 -4.85 0.16
N ARG A 264 -16.14 -6.03 0.50
CA ARG A 264 -16.19 -6.56 1.88
C ARG A 264 -15.36 -5.75 2.86
N ARG A 265 -14.18 -5.29 2.45
CA ARG A 265 -13.31 -4.45 3.30
C ARG A 265 -13.92 -3.07 3.56
N GLN A 266 -14.70 -2.55 2.62
CA GLN A 266 -15.43 -1.29 2.75
C GLN A 266 -16.66 -1.40 3.66
N GLY A 267 -17.10 -2.62 4.01
CA GLY A 267 -18.32 -2.82 4.79
C GLY A 267 -19.61 -2.60 4.01
N GLU A 268 -19.56 -2.59 2.67
CA GLU A 268 -20.75 -2.40 1.80
C GLU A 268 -21.28 -3.73 1.23
N SER A 269 -20.74 -4.86 1.69
CA SER A 269 -21.08 -6.18 1.12
C SER A 269 -22.51 -6.62 1.40
N ASP A 270 -23.08 -6.20 2.52
CA ASP A 270 -24.45 -6.49 2.94
C ASP A 270 -25.48 -5.69 2.12
N ASP A 271 -25.29 -4.37 1.98
CA ASP A 271 -26.14 -3.52 1.14
C ASP A 271 -26.08 -3.96 -0.33
N ALA A 272 -24.91 -4.31 -0.83
CA ALA A 272 -24.75 -4.84 -2.17
C ALA A 272 -25.52 -6.16 -2.38
N LEU A 273 -25.47 -7.07 -1.40
CA LEU A 273 -26.19 -8.34 -1.46
C LEU A 273 -27.71 -8.11 -1.41
N LEU A 274 -28.17 -7.19 -0.55
CA LEU A 274 -29.58 -6.81 -0.44
C LEU A 274 -30.10 -6.28 -1.78
N ARG A 275 -29.37 -5.34 -2.42
CA ARG A 275 -29.75 -4.78 -3.72
C ARG A 275 -29.80 -5.84 -4.81
N LEU A 276 -28.83 -6.76 -4.84
CA LEU A 276 -28.80 -7.86 -5.80
C LEU A 276 -29.98 -8.81 -5.59
N ALA A 277 -30.27 -9.18 -4.34
CA ALA A 277 -31.39 -10.06 -4.00
C ALA A 277 -32.75 -9.42 -4.27
N GLN A 278 -32.91 -8.10 -4.04
CA GLN A 278 -34.12 -7.35 -4.42
C GLN A 278 -34.29 -7.22 -5.93
N ARG A 279 -33.18 -7.04 -6.66
CA ARG A 279 -33.19 -6.99 -8.13
C ARG A 279 -33.64 -8.32 -8.73
N ASP A 280 -33.14 -9.42 -8.18
CA ASP A 280 -33.44 -10.77 -8.66
C ASP A 280 -34.72 -11.34 -8.03
N GLY A 281 -35.43 -10.56 -7.22
CA GLY A 281 -36.75 -10.90 -6.66
C GLY A 281 -36.73 -11.94 -5.53
N ILE A 282 -35.56 -12.22 -4.96
CA ILE A 282 -35.39 -13.13 -3.82
C ILE A 282 -35.91 -12.50 -2.52
N ILE A 283 -35.70 -11.19 -2.37
CA ILE A 283 -36.14 -10.41 -1.22
C ILE A 283 -37.20 -9.40 -1.68
N PRO A 284 -38.31 -9.22 -0.94
CA PRO A 284 -39.30 -8.20 -1.28
C PRO A 284 -38.70 -6.80 -1.19
N LYS A 285 -39.13 -5.89 -2.08
CA LYS A 285 -38.65 -4.50 -2.11
C LYS A 285 -39.11 -3.64 -0.91
N ASN A 286 -40.06 -4.14 -0.13
CA ASN A 286 -40.65 -3.49 1.03
C ASN A 286 -40.19 -4.19 2.32
N LEU A 287 -38.90 -4.05 2.67
CA LEU A 287 -38.42 -4.40 4.02
C LEU A 287 -38.43 -3.15 4.90
#